data_AF-A0A090RX75-F1
#
_entry.id   AF-A0A090RX75-F1
#
_cell.length_a   1.000
_cell.length_b   1.000
_cell.length_c   1.000
_cell.angle_alpha   90.00
_cell.angle_beta   90.00
_cell.angle_gamma   90.00
#
_symmetry.space_group_name_H-M   'P 1'
#
loop_
_entity.id
_entity.type
_entity.pdbx_description
1 polymer ?
#
loop_
_entity_poly.entity_id
_entity_poly.type
_entity_poly.pdbx_seq_one_letter_code
_entity_poly.pdbx_strand_id
1 'polypeptide(L)' 'MKEGLGIGIFPEFVVDESIDNGEVLQVLPEWRVNSRYQGEIIMQFPQSKFTPARRRAFIDFMVESMSRGSSHLQSE' A
#
# COMPACT_ATOMS: atom_id res chain seq x y z
N MET A 1 9.76 -2.02 -16.13
CA MET A 1 10.89 -1.26 -15.56
C MET A 1 12.16 -2.10 -15.51
N LYS A 2 12.12 -3.30 -14.90
CA LYS A 2 13.29 -4.22 -14.79
C LYS A 2 14.01 -4.53 -16.11
N GLU A 3 13.35 -4.39 -17.26
CA GLU A 3 13.94 -4.56 -18.60
C GLU A 3 14.44 -3.26 -19.26
N GLY A 4 14.52 -2.15 -18.52
CA GLY A 4 15.02 -0.86 -19.04
C GLY A 4 14.01 -0.06 -19.87
N LEU A 5 12.71 -0.29 -19.70
CA LEU A 5 11.64 0.33 -20.51
C LEU A 5 11.34 1.81 -20.20
N GLY A 6 11.95 2.42 -19.17
CA GLY A 6 11.78 3.86 -18.86
C GLY A 6 11.66 4.18 -17.37
N ILE A 7 10.89 5.22 -17.04
CA ILE A 7 10.54 5.70 -15.68
C ILE A 7 9.04 5.49 -15.44
N GLY A 8 8.64 5.11 -14.23
CA GLY A 8 7.24 4.87 -13.86
C GLY A 8 6.97 5.22 -12.40
N ILE A 9 5.69 5.47 -12.08
CA ILE A 9 5.21 5.78 -10.72
C ILE A 9 4.54 4.52 -10.17
N PHE A 10 4.94 4.11 -8.97
CA PHE A 10 4.41 2.93 -8.29
C PHE A 10 4.04 3.29 -6.86
N PRO A 11 3.04 2.63 -6.25
CA PRO A 11 2.90 2.62 -4.80
C PRO A 11 4.16 2.05 -4.17
N GLU A 12 4.61 2.64 -3.07
CA GLU A 12 5.83 2.29 -2.33
C GLU A 12 5.89 0.79 -2.01
N PHE A 13 4.82 0.26 -1.40
CA PHE A 13 4.72 -1.16 -1.04
C PHE A 13 4.87 -2.17 -2.20
N VAL A 14 4.76 -1.74 -3.46
CA VAL A 14 4.96 -2.61 -4.63
C VAL A 14 6.43 -2.67 -5.03
N VAL A 15 7.20 -1.62 -4.72
CA VAL A 15 8.54 -1.39 -5.25
C VAL A 15 9.65 -1.54 -4.21
N ASP A 16 9.32 -1.55 -2.91
CA ASP A 16 10.28 -1.68 -1.79
C ASP A 16 11.30 -2.80 -2.00
N GLU A 17 10.83 -4.04 -2.23
CA GLU A 17 11.73 -5.19 -2.45
C GLU A 17 12.63 -5.00 -3.69
N SER A 18 12.10 -4.37 -4.74
CA SER A 18 12.88 -4.11 -5.96
C SER A 18 13.93 -3.01 -5.76
N ILE A 19 13.67 -2.04 -4.87
CA ILE A 19 14.64 -1.02 -4.47
C ILE A 19 15.74 -1.68 -3.62
N ASP A 20 15.36 -2.47 -2.62
CA ASP A 20 16.30 -3.18 -1.74
C ASP A 20 17.23 -4.13 -2.52
N ASN A 21 16.69 -4.79 -3.54
CA ASN A 21 17.45 -5.68 -4.42
C ASN A 21 18.22 -4.94 -5.53
N GLY A 22 18.09 -3.61 -5.64
CA GLY A 22 18.76 -2.79 -6.66
C GLY A 22 18.27 -3.01 -8.09
N GLU A 23 17.09 -3.61 -8.26
CA GLU A 23 16.50 -3.89 -9.57
C GLU A 23 15.87 -2.65 -10.21
N VAL A 24 15.55 -1.66 -9.37
CA VAL A 24 15.06 -0.33 -9.77
C VAL A 24 15.71 0.73 -8.87
N LEU A 25 15.71 1.98 -9.34
CA LEU A 25 16.26 3.11 -8.60
C LEU A 25 15.20 4.20 -8.46
N GLN A 26 15.08 4.79 -7.27
CA GLN A 26 14.28 5.99 -7.06
C GLN A 26 14.91 7.17 -7.80
N VAL A 27 14.09 7.91 -8.54
CA VAL A 27 14.50 9.13 -9.24
C VAL A 27 13.66 10.30 -8.75
N LEU A 28 14.21 11.51 -8.81
CA LEU A 28 13.53 12.75 -8.40
C LEU A 28 13.01 12.70 -6.94
N PRO A 29 13.85 12.40 -5.94
CA PRO A 29 13.40 12.21 -4.55
C PRO A 29 12.68 13.43 -3.95
N GLU A 30 13.05 14.64 -4.40
CA GLU A 30 12.42 15.89 -3.95
C GLU A 30 11.03 16.13 -4.54
N TRP A 31 10.60 15.31 -5.49
CA TRP A 31 9.32 15.48 -6.18
C TRP A 31 8.27 14.59 -5.56
N ARG A 32 7.14 15.18 -5.17
CA ARG A 32 5.94 14.41 -4.77
C ARG A 32 4.97 14.33 -5.94
N VAL A 33 4.51 13.12 -6.21
CA VAL A 33 3.38 12.91 -7.13
C VAL A 33 2.16 13.53 -6.47
N ASN A 34 1.36 14.31 -7.20
CA ASN A 34 0.10 14.86 -6.72
C ASN A 34 -1.06 14.07 -7.35
N SER A 35 -1.53 13.03 -6.66
CA SER A 35 -2.66 12.20 -7.08
C SER A 35 -3.68 12.11 -5.96
N ARG A 36 -4.97 12.07 -6.32
CA ARG A 36 -6.08 11.88 -5.37
C ARG A 36 -6.13 10.47 -4.78
N TYR A 37 -5.38 9.52 -5.32
CA TYR A 37 -5.37 8.11 -4.91
C TYR A 37 -4.08 7.76 -4.18
N GLN A 38 -3.80 8.46 -3.08
CA GLN A 38 -2.61 8.21 -2.26
C GLN A 38 -3.01 7.81 -0.85
N GLY A 39 -2.46 6.70 -0.37
CA GLY A 39 -2.34 6.42 1.07
C GLY A 39 -3.49 5.69 1.76
N GLU A 40 -4.61 5.42 1.10
CA GLU A 40 -5.75 4.74 1.75
C GLU A 40 -6.06 3.37 1.17
N ILE A 41 -6.00 2.34 2.02
CA ILE A 41 -6.54 1.01 1.74
C ILE A 41 -7.96 0.95 2.30
N ILE A 42 -8.95 0.90 1.42
CA ILE A 42 -10.36 0.88 1.82
C ILE A 42 -10.91 -0.54 1.66
N MET A 43 -11.32 -1.16 2.78
CA MET A 43 -12.07 -2.41 2.75
C MET A 43 -13.56 -2.12 2.51
N GLN A 44 -14.06 -2.47 1.32
CA GLN A 44 -15.45 -2.22 0.93
C GLN A 44 -16.30 -3.49 1.00
N PHE A 45 -17.53 -3.34 1.50
CA PHE A 45 -18.53 -4.41 1.54
C PHE A 45 -19.94 -3.84 1.41
N PRO A 46 -20.91 -4.59 0.85
CA PRO A 46 -22.30 -4.14 0.76
C PRO A 46 -22.88 -3.84 2.13
N GLN A 47 -23.66 -2.77 2.21
CA GLN A 47 -24.42 -2.45 3.41
C GLN A 47 -25.36 -3.61 3.75
N SER A 48 -25.25 -4.10 4.99
CA SER A 48 -26.07 -5.21 5.48
C SER A 48 -26.67 -4.81 6.82
N LYS A 49 -27.95 -5.12 7.04
CA LYS A 49 -28.60 -4.95 8.35
C LYS A 49 -27.98 -5.84 9.43
N PHE A 50 -27.35 -6.95 9.02
CA PHE A 50 -26.69 -7.90 9.91
C PHE A 50 -25.28 -8.18 9.39
N THR A 51 -24.28 -8.01 10.25
CA THR A 51 -22.89 -8.39 9.94
C THR A 51 -22.64 -9.78 10.51
N PRO A 52 -22.46 -10.83 9.67
CA PRO A 52 -22.13 -12.16 10.18
C PRO A 52 -20.83 -12.13 10.98
N ALA A 53 -20.77 -12.89 12.09
CA ALA A 53 -19.61 -12.93 12.98
C ALA A 53 -18.30 -13.25 12.24
N ARG A 54 -18.35 -14.15 11.25
CA ARG A 54 -17.19 -14.48 10.40
C ARG A 54 -16.64 -13.27 9.63
N ARG A 55 -17.52 -12.40 9.12
CA ARG A 55 -17.11 -11.17 8.42
C ARG A 55 -16.45 -10.20 9.38
N ARG A 56 -17.01 -10.04 10.58
CA ARG A 56 -16.44 -9.16 11.60
C ARG A 56 -15.06 -9.64 12.05
N ALA A 57 -14.92 -10.94 12.34
CA ALA A 57 -13.64 -11.53 12.70
C ALA A 57 -12.57 -11.32 11.62
N PHE A 58 -12.94 -11.43 10.33
CA PHE A 58 -12.01 -11.15 9.23
C PHE A 58 -11.62 -9.66 9.15
N ILE A 59 -12.58 -8.75 9.32
CA ILE A 59 -12.30 -7.30 9.36
C ILE A 59 -11.33 -6.99 10.50
N ASP A 60 -11.58 -7.52 11.71
CA ASP A 60 -10.73 -7.31 12.88
C ASP A 60 -9.32 -7.83 12.64
N PHE A 61 -9.19 -9.05 12.11
CA PHE A 61 -7.90 -9.64 11.74
C PHE A 61 -7.12 -8.79 10.74
N MET A 62 -7.78 -8.28 9.71
CA MET A 62 -7.15 -7.47 8.67
C MET A 62 -6.70 -6.10 9.21
N VAL A 63 -7.50 -5.45 10.05
CA VAL A 63 -7.13 -4.20 10.73
C VAL A 63 -5.93 -4.41 11.64
N GLU A 64 -5.91 -5.49 12.43
CA GLU A 64 -4.78 -5.83 13.30
C GLU A 64 -3.52 -6.15 12.48
N SER A 65 -3.66 -6.90 11.39
CA SER A 65 -2.52 -7.30 10.56
C SER A 65 -1.92 -6.14 9.79
N MET A 66 -2.75 -5.22 9.29
CA MET A 66 -2.28 -4.03 8.59
C MET A 66 -1.69 -3.00 9.55
N SER A 67 -2.29 -2.77 10.73
CA SER A 67 -1.73 -1.84 11.73
C SER A 67 -0.34 -2.26 12.25
N ARG A 68 -0.06 -3.56 12.32
CA ARG A 68 1.28 -4.08 12.63
C ARG A 68 2.31 -3.83 11.53
N GLY A 69 1.90 -3.73 10.27
CA GLY A 69 2.78 -3.42 9.13
C GLY A 69 2.98 -1.91 8.93
N SER A 70 2.03 -1.08 9.36
CA SER A 70 2.08 0.39 9.18
C SER A 70 3.10 1.12 10.06
N SER A 71 3.74 0.46 11.02
CA SER A 71 4.79 1.07 11.85
C SER A 71 6.06 1.44 11.06
N HIS A 72 6.17 1.04 9.79
CA HIS A 72 7.26 1.44 8.89
C HIS A 72 6.90 2.61 7.95
N LEU A 73 5.62 2.99 7.85
CA LEU A 73 5.14 4.00 6.88
C LEU A 73 4.83 5.39 7.48
N GLN A 74 5.13 5.62 8.76
CA GLN A 74 4.87 6.91 9.44
C GLN A 74 6.13 7.68 9.87
N SER A 75 7.31 7.25 9.42
CA SER A 75 8.55 8.01 9.61
C SER A 75 9.01 8.56 8.27
N GLU A 76 8.38 9.65 7.80
CA GLU A 76 8.97 10.66 6.90
C GLU A 76 8.05 11.88 6.68
#